data_AF-A0A9R0WXM4-F1
#
_entry.id   AF-A0A9R0WXM4-F1
#
_cell.length_a   1.000
_cell.length_b   1.000
_cell.length_c   1.000
_cell.angle_alpha   90.00
_cell.angle_beta   90.00
_cell.angle_gamma   90.00
#
_symmetry.space_group_name_H-M   'P 1'
#
loop_
_entity.id
_entity.type
_entity.pdbx_description
1 polymer ?
#
loop_
_entity_poly.entity_id
_entity_poly.type
_entity_poly.pdbx_seq_one_letter_code
_entity_poly.pdbx_strand_id
1 'polypeptide(L)'
;MSELASTPCSSKSTRRTTNGVDRVSSLPDELLHHMMSFLPMPEVVRTSLLSTRWRNLWASTPYIRIDHHDFKDYGKLKKFGDHLLLLRDGATSLDEARILANNVDTFTCCEWVRHAIMQKARHLHVSGYALLDSTAMFPAQHLKTIRLRSLVLRGGFVRLLNCECPVLEHLEIEQSDLWDLKEISSWSLKVLHLIRCLIIKGLVICASNLTHLSIDEQSCHSGAVVTRDLSSLVTASIRLRYDYYHTSGGSILDYRLLDGLSNATTLELHAPLPELTFERDLLTCLVFSNLTSLVLGDWCMAADLYPLRRILHRSPKLKELSIKLEMEECRSCKKSESALPLARGALPSGSGSSHPFIETIIIHCQKKDSRGDALLQALKLIAGNAKISIERR
;
A
#
# COMPACT_ATOMS: atom_id res chain seq x y z
N MET A 1 -84.51 -26.72 -19.68
CA MET A 1 -83.94 -27.34 -20.90
C MET A 1 -83.11 -26.27 -21.59
N SER A 2 -81.81 -26.38 -21.85
CA SER A 2 -80.88 -27.50 -21.80
C SER A 2 -79.45 -26.99 -21.51
N GLU A 3 -78.67 -27.81 -20.82
CA GLU A 3 -77.21 -27.80 -20.80
C GLU A 3 -76.62 -27.92 -22.22
N LEU A 4 -75.41 -27.39 -22.41
CA LEU A 4 -74.42 -27.80 -23.42
C LEU A 4 -73.04 -27.43 -22.84
N ALA A 5 -72.43 -28.32 -22.05
CA ALA A 5 -71.53 -29.39 -22.47
C ALA A 5 -70.11 -28.90 -22.83
N SER A 6 -69.17 -29.29 -21.98
CA SER A 6 -67.73 -29.14 -22.08
C SER A 6 -67.14 -29.99 -23.21
N THR A 7 -66.07 -29.54 -23.84
CA THR A 7 -65.08 -30.44 -24.48
C THR A 7 -63.65 -29.92 -24.22
N PRO A 8 -62.73 -30.76 -23.73
CA PRO A 8 -61.39 -30.34 -23.31
C PRO A 8 -60.36 -30.55 -24.42
N CYS A 9 -59.55 -29.54 -24.72
CA CYS A 9 -58.37 -29.72 -25.57
C CYS A 9 -57.16 -30.07 -24.69
N SER A 10 -57.10 -31.34 -24.29
CA SER A 10 -55.89 -31.93 -23.70
C SER A 10 -54.85 -32.13 -24.81
N SER A 11 -53.98 -31.15 -25.01
CA SER A 11 -52.66 -31.42 -25.59
C SER A 11 -51.64 -31.60 -24.46
N LYS A 12 -51.66 -32.80 -23.86
CA LYS A 12 -50.50 -33.28 -23.09
C LYS A 12 -49.36 -33.49 -24.07
N SER A 13 -48.61 -32.41 -24.34
CA SER A 13 -47.24 -32.54 -24.84
C SER A 13 -46.48 -33.37 -23.81
N THR A 14 -46.30 -34.65 -24.11
CA THR A 14 -45.44 -35.55 -23.36
C THR A 14 -44.03 -35.07 -23.60
N ARG A 15 -43.62 -34.07 -22.81
CA ARG A 15 -42.23 -33.64 -22.74
C ARG A 15 -41.47 -34.87 -22.26
N ARG A 16 -40.76 -35.52 -23.19
CA ARG A 16 -39.79 -36.58 -22.88
C ARG A 16 -38.97 -36.06 -21.70
N THR A 17 -39.12 -36.73 -20.57
CA THR A 17 -38.24 -36.59 -19.41
C THR A 17 -36.88 -37.13 -19.81
N THR A 18 -36.12 -36.35 -20.55
CA THR A 18 -34.67 -36.37 -20.34
C THR A 18 -34.51 -35.91 -18.91
N ASN A 19 -34.27 -36.85 -17.99
CA ASN A 19 -33.78 -36.57 -16.64
C ASN A 19 -32.43 -35.86 -16.80
N GLY A 20 -32.46 -34.58 -17.17
CA GLY A 20 -31.33 -33.68 -17.15
C GLY A 20 -30.99 -33.49 -15.69
N VAL A 21 -30.19 -34.41 -15.14
CA VAL A 21 -29.69 -34.31 -13.78
C VAL A 21 -29.02 -32.95 -13.69
N ASP A 22 -29.52 -32.09 -12.80
CA ASP A 22 -28.91 -30.81 -12.52
C ASP A 22 -27.60 -31.04 -11.74
N ARG A 23 -26.56 -31.38 -12.50
CA ARG A 23 -25.23 -31.70 -11.97
C ARG A 23 -24.61 -30.49 -11.27
N VAL A 24 -24.99 -29.29 -11.68
CA VAL A 24 -24.48 -28.04 -11.11
C VAL A 24 -25.09 -27.82 -9.73
N SER A 25 -26.42 -27.96 -9.55
CA SER A 25 -27.04 -27.89 -8.22
C SER A 25 -26.63 -29.03 -7.27
N SER A 26 -26.06 -30.12 -7.78
CA SER A 26 -25.55 -31.22 -6.96
C SER A 26 -24.16 -30.98 -6.36
N LEU A 27 -23.48 -29.90 -6.75
CA LEU A 27 -22.17 -29.54 -6.20
C LEU A 27 -22.30 -29.01 -4.75
N PRO A 28 -21.27 -29.23 -3.90
CA PRO A 28 -21.15 -28.60 -2.59
C PRO A 28 -21.18 -27.06 -2.66
N ASP A 29 -21.70 -26.40 -1.62
CA ASP A 29 -21.83 -24.94 -1.52
C ASP A 29 -20.48 -24.25 -1.78
N GLU A 30 -19.38 -24.82 -1.32
CA GLU A 30 -18.05 -24.24 -1.48
C GLU A 30 -17.65 -24.12 -2.97
N LEU A 31 -17.97 -25.14 -3.78
CA LEU A 31 -17.71 -25.10 -5.22
C LEU A 31 -18.67 -24.13 -5.92
N LEU A 32 -19.91 -24.05 -5.47
CA LEU A 32 -20.88 -23.10 -6.01
C LEU A 32 -20.49 -21.66 -5.71
N HIS A 33 -20.06 -21.36 -4.48
CA HIS A 33 -19.52 -20.07 -4.09
C HIS A 33 -18.24 -19.74 -4.86
N HIS A 34 -17.37 -20.73 -5.10
CA HIS A 34 -16.20 -20.53 -5.94
C HIS A 34 -16.59 -20.17 -7.38
N MET A 35 -17.54 -20.89 -7.99
CA MET A 35 -18.06 -20.56 -9.32
C MET A 35 -18.68 -19.15 -9.36
N MET A 36 -19.49 -18.79 -8.35
CA MET A 36 -20.08 -17.46 -8.22
C MET A 36 -19.01 -16.37 -8.04
N SER A 37 -17.84 -16.69 -7.49
CA SER A 37 -16.78 -15.71 -7.22
C SER A 37 -16.19 -15.09 -8.50
N PHE A 38 -16.44 -15.70 -9.66
CA PHE A 38 -16.07 -15.17 -10.97
C PHE A 38 -17.13 -14.23 -11.58
N LEU A 39 -18.31 -14.14 -10.97
CA LEU A 39 -19.42 -13.32 -11.47
C LEU A 39 -19.46 -11.94 -10.77
N PRO A 40 -19.92 -10.88 -11.47
CA PRO A 40 -20.34 -9.63 -10.83
C PRO A 40 -21.45 -9.87 -9.81
N MET A 41 -21.48 -9.08 -8.74
CA MET A 41 -22.40 -9.32 -7.62
C MET A 41 -23.89 -9.32 -8.02
N PRO A 42 -24.36 -8.46 -8.95
CA PRO A 42 -25.74 -8.54 -9.43
C PRO A 42 -26.06 -9.87 -10.11
N GLU A 43 -25.11 -10.49 -10.80
CA GLU A 43 -25.27 -11.79 -11.44
C GLU A 43 -25.28 -12.92 -10.41
N VAL A 44 -24.42 -12.84 -9.38
CA VAL A 44 -24.45 -13.74 -8.22
C VAL A 44 -25.84 -13.76 -7.59
N VAL A 45 -26.43 -12.59 -7.32
CA VAL A 45 -27.80 -12.51 -6.77
C VAL A 45 -28.83 -13.08 -7.76
N ARG A 46 -28.69 -12.85 -9.07
CA ARG A 46 -29.59 -13.42 -10.09
C ARG A 46 -29.55 -14.94 -10.19
N THR A 47 -28.47 -15.59 -9.76
CA THR A 47 -28.42 -17.07 -9.70
C THR A 47 -29.51 -17.65 -8.81
N SER A 48 -30.07 -16.86 -7.88
CA SER A 48 -31.24 -17.25 -7.07
C SER A 48 -32.47 -17.68 -7.89
N LEU A 49 -32.52 -17.32 -9.17
CA LEU A 49 -33.59 -17.68 -10.10
C LEU A 49 -33.37 -19.04 -10.80
N LEU A 50 -32.19 -19.66 -10.68
CA LEU A 50 -31.85 -20.90 -11.39
C LEU A 50 -32.65 -22.10 -10.86
N SER A 51 -32.70 -22.27 -9.53
CA SER A 51 -33.50 -23.31 -8.88
C SER A 51 -33.73 -23.00 -7.40
N THR A 52 -34.56 -23.81 -6.72
CA THR A 52 -34.82 -23.67 -5.27
C THR A 52 -33.55 -23.76 -4.44
N ARG A 53 -32.56 -24.55 -4.88
CA ARG A 53 -31.27 -24.72 -4.23
C ARG A 53 -30.45 -23.43 -4.24
N TRP A 54 -30.53 -22.64 -5.31
CA TRP A 54 -29.73 -21.42 -5.49
C TRP A 54 -30.34 -20.18 -4.85
N ARG A 55 -31.62 -20.25 -4.48
CA ARG A 55 -32.41 -19.11 -3.97
C ARG A 55 -31.68 -18.29 -2.92
N ASN A 56 -30.99 -18.95 -1.98
CA ASN A 56 -30.31 -18.31 -0.85
C ASN A 56 -28.78 -18.48 -0.88
N LEU A 57 -28.21 -19.16 -1.89
CA LEU A 57 -26.76 -19.45 -1.94
C LEU A 57 -25.91 -18.18 -1.95
N TRP A 58 -26.37 -17.15 -2.64
CA TRP A 58 -25.67 -15.87 -2.71
C TRP A 58 -25.56 -15.21 -1.33
N ALA A 59 -26.54 -15.41 -0.44
CA ALA A 59 -26.61 -14.77 0.88
C ALA A 59 -25.60 -15.35 1.87
N SER A 60 -25.10 -16.56 1.62
CA SER A 60 -24.05 -17.21 2.40
C SER A 60 -22.67 -17.18 1.72
N THR A 61 -22.49 -16.40 0.66
CA THR A 61 -21.18 -16.26 0.02
C THR A 61 -20.15 -15.65 0.99
N PRO A 62 -18.89 -16.12 0.99
CA PRO A 62 -17.85 -15.63 1.87
C PRO A 62 -17.25 -14.29 1.40
N TYR A 63 -17.87 -13.64 0.41
CA TYR A 63 -17.41 -12.37 -0.13
C TYR A 63 -18.58 -11.44 -0.45
N ILE A 64 -18.31 -10.14 -0.41
CA ILE A 64 -19.23 -9.10 -0.90
C ILE A 64 -18.46 -8.20 -1.86
N ARG A 65 -19.08 -7.90 -3.01
CA ARG A 65 -18.56 -6.91 -3.94
C ARG A 65 -19.66 -5.92 -4.29
N ILE A 66 -19.43 -4.65 -3.96
CA ILE A 66 -20.29 -3.55 -4.39
C ILE A 66 -19.44 -2.71 -5.31
N ASP A 67 -19.73 -2.75 -6.61
CA ASP A 67 -18.95 -2.04 -7.62
C ASP A 67 -19.81 -1.05 -8.40
N HIS A 68 -19.46 0.23 -8.36
CA HIS A 68 -20.11 1.26 -9.16
C HIS A 68 -20.08 0.98 -10.67
N HIS A 69 -19.11 0.21 -11.20
CA HIS A 69 -19.06 -0.15 -12.61
C HIS A 69 -20.22 -1.06 -13.04
N ASP A 70 -20.84 -1.79 -12.11
CA ASP A 70 -21.99 -2.67 -12.37
C ASP A 70 -23.30 -1.88 -12.58
N PHE A 71 -23.30 -0.56 -12.31
CA PHE A 71 -24.51 0.25 -12.28
C PHE A 71 -24.38 1.53 -13.10
N LYS A 72 -25.47 1.91 -13.79
CA LYS A 72 -25.53 3.13 -14.61
C LYS A 72 -25.77 4.41 -13.79
N ASP A 73 -26.38 4.28 -12.62
CA ASP A 73 -26.72 5.41 -11.76
C ASP A 73 -26.53 5.06 -10.28
N TYR A 74 -26.16 6.08 -9.50
CA TYR A 74 -25.92 5.97 -8.06
C TYR A 74 -27.14 5.43 -7.29
N GLY A 75 -28.37 5.81 -7.68
CA GLY A 75 -29.57 5.38 -6.98
C GLY A 75 -29.76 3.86 -7.02
N LYS A 76 -29.47 3.22 -8.16
CA LYS A 76 -29.49 1.76 -8.29
C LYS A 76 -28.36 1.09 -7.52
N LEU A 77 -27.14 1.63 -7.60
CA LEU A 77 -25.99 1.13 -6.84
C LEU A 77 -26.30 1.16 -5.34
N LYS A 78 -26.78 2.30 -4.83
CA LYS A 78 -27.14 2.47 -3.43
C LYS A 78 -28.19 1.46 -3.00
N LYS A 79 -29.30 1.39 -3.72
CA LYS A 79 -30.37 0.44 -3.42
C LYS A 79 -29.85 -0.99 -3.44
N PHE A 80 -29.05 -1.37 -4.44
CA PHE A 80 -28.50 -2.71 -4.51
C PHE A 80 -27.59 -3.02 -3.32
N GLY A 81 -26.63 -2.13 -3.01
CA GLY A 81 -25.73 -2.29 -1.86
C GLY A 81 -26.48 -2.42 -0.54
N ASP A 82 -27.45 -1.53 -0.29
CA ASP A 82 -28.25 -1.54 0.94
C ASP A 82 -29.03 -2.86 1.09
N HIS A 83 -29.70 -3.33 0.02
CA HIS A 83 -30.45 -4.59 0.05
C HIS A 83 -29.53 -5.80 0.15
N LEU A 84 -28.39 -5.77 -0.54
CA LEU A 84 -27.41 -6.85 -0.52
C LEU A 84 -26.90 -7.10 0.91
N LEU A 85 -26.56 -6.02 1.61
CA LEU A 85 -26.08 -6.10 2.98
C LEU A 85 -27.20 -6.53 3.93
N LEU A 86 -28.39 -5.95 3.81
CA LEU A 86 -29.54 -6.25 4.66
C LEU A 86 -30.00 -7.72 4.57
N LEU A 87 -29.98 -8.29 3.36
CA LEU A 87 -30.52 -9.63 3.08
C LEU A 87 -29.45 -10.73 3.20
N ARG A 88 -28.20 -10.37 3.50
CA ARG A 88 -27.13 -11.35 3.71
C ARG A 88 -27.34 -12.12 5.01
N ASP A 89 -26.90 -13.37 5.04
CA ASP A 89 -26.87 -14.15 6.26
C ASP A 89 -25.81 -13.59 7.23
N GLY A 90 -26.29 -13.06 8.38
CA GLY A 90 -25.45 -12.51 9.44
C GLY A 90 -24.63 -13.53 10.22
N ALA A 91 -24.94 -14.82 10.10
CA ALA A 91 -24.16 -15.88 10.74
C ALA A 91 -22.86 -16.17 9.97
N THR A 92 -22.83 -15.87 8.66
CA THR A 92 -21.72 -16.22 7.78
C THR A 92 -20.64 -15.13 7.78
N SER A 93 -19.41 -15.47 8.18
CA SER A 93 -18.29 -14.53 8.14
C SER A 93 -17.87 -14.18 6.70
N LEU A 94 -17.34 -12.98 6.51
CA LEU A 94 -16.72 -12.55 5.25
C LEU A 94 -15.22 -12.83 5.25
N ASP A 95 -14.75 -13.53 4.22
CA ASP A 95 -13.33 -13.53 3.90
C ASP A 95 -12.96 -12.21 3.21
N GLU A 96 -13.72 -11.74 2.22
CA GLU A 96 -13.44 -10.50 1.49
C GLU A 96 -14.66 -9.57 1.39
N ALA A 97 -14.50 -8.30 1.75
CA ALA A 97 -15.45 -7.24 1.46
C ALA A 97 -14.79 -6.20 0.55
N ARG A 98 -15.31 -6.04 -0.67
CA ARG A 98 -14.84 -5.07 -1.66
C ARG A 98 -15.93 -4.04 -1.97
N ILE A 99 -15.63 -2.78 -1.73
CA ILE A 99 -16.54 -1.65 -1.91
C ILE A 99 -15.87 -0.64 -2.83
N LEU A 100 -16.31 -0.55 -4.08
CA LEU A 100 -15.84 0.40 -5.09
C LEU A 100 -16.95 1.43 -5.33
N ALA A 101 -16.86 2.54 -4.59
CA ALA A 101 -17.93 3.46 -4.31
C ALA A 101 -17.60 4.90 -4.79
N ASN A 102 -17.00 5.04 -5.98
CA ASN A 102 -16.57 6.33 -6.53
C ASN A 102 -17.68 7.39 -6.64
N ASN A 103 -18.93 6.96 -6.87
CA ASN A 103 -20.08 7.85 -7.04
C ASN A 103 -21.00 7.85 -5.83
N VAL A 104 -20.52 7.42 -4.66
CA VAL A 104 -21.32 7.23 -3.45
C VAL A 104 -20.95 8.29 -2.41
N ASP A 105 -21.96 8.82 -1.72
CA ASP A 105 -21.74 9.75 -0.63
C ASP A 105 -21.03 9.08 0.55
N THR A 106 -20.32 9.88 1.35
CA THR A 106 -19.57 9.41 2.52
C THR A 106 -20.42 8.55 3.46
N PHE A 107 -21.65 8.98 3.77
CA PHE A 107 -22.49 8.30 4.75
C PHE A 107 -22.81 6.87 4.31
N THR A 108 -23.23 6.69 3.06
CA THR A 108 -23.51 5.37 2.49
C THR A 108 -22.27 4.48 2.45
N CYS A 109 -21.10 5.02 2.06
CA CYS A 109 -19.85 4.28 2.05
C CYS A 109 -19.48 3.79 3.46
N CYS A 110 -19.57 4.67 4.46
CA CYS A 110 -19.33 4.34 5.87
C CYS A 110 -20.27 3.23 6.36
N GLU A 111 -21.56 3.28 6.03
CA GLU A 111 -22.51 2.24 6.41
C GLU A 111 -22.17 0.87 5.81
N TRP A 112 -21.71 0.83 4.55
CA TRP A 112 -21.29 -0.42 3.92
C TRP A 112 -20.03 -1.00 4.54
N VAL A 113 -19.05 -0.14 4.84
CA VAL A 113 -17.83 -0.53 5.58
C VAL A 113 -18.18 -1.08 6.96
N ARG A 114 -19.05 -0.38 7.68
CA ARG A 114 -19.55 -0.78 8.99
C ARG A 114 -20.21 -2.16 8.95
N HIS A 115 -21.04 -2.41 7.95
CA HIS A 115 -21.68 -3.71 7.77
C HIS A 115 -20.66 -4.81 7.47
N ALA A 116 -19.66 -4.55 6.61
CA ALA A 116 -18.59 -5.52 6.36
C ALA A 116 -17.83 -5.91 7.64
N ILE A 117 -17.52 -4.92 8.50
CA ILE A 117 -16.88 -5.16 9.81
C ILE A 117 -17.76 -6.02 10.71
N MET A 118 -19.06 -5.69 10.80
CA MET A 118 -20.03 -6.46 11.60
C MET A 118 -20.14 -7.92 11.13
N GLN A 119 -19.97 -8.16 9.83
CA GLN A 119 -19.95 -9.47 9.21
C GLN A 119 -18.58 -10.16 9.31
N LYS A 120 -17.73 -9.73 10.24
CA LYS A 120 -16.42 -10.32 10.57
C LYS A 120 -15.49 -10.42 9.36
N ALA A 121 -15.51 -9.40 8.48
CA ALA A 121 -14.61 -9.34 7.34
C ALA A 121 -13.15 -9.51 7.76
N ARG A 122 -12.42 -10.33 7.00
CA ARG A 122 -10.96 -10.51 7.15
C ARG A 122 -10.17 -9.58 6.25
N HIS A 123 -10.64 -9.40 5.02
CA HIS A 123 -10.03 -8.51 4.03
C HIS A 123 -11.05 -7.44 3.64
N LEU A 124 -10.69 -6.18 3.85
CA LEU A 124 -11.51 -5.03 3.49
C LEU A 124 -10.78 -4.22 2.41
N HIS A 125 -11.42 -4.05 1.27
CA HIS A 125 -10.97 -3.15 0.22
C HIS A 125 -12.03 -2.09 -0.03
N VAL A 126 -11.66 -0.82 0.15
CA VAL A 126 -12.55 0.33 -0.07
C VAL A 126 -11.88 1.27 -1.05
N SER A 127 -12.58 1.61 -2.13
CA SER A 127 -12.13 2.60 -3.09
C SER A 127 -13.24 3.60 -3.41
N GLY A 128 -12.90 4.87 -3.52
CA GLY A 128 -13.82 5.95 -3.87
C GLY A 128 -13.50 7.24 -3.13
N TYR A 129 -14.25 8.30 -3.39
CA TYR A 129 -13.95 9.65 -2.88
C TYR A 129 -14.66 9.96 -1.55
N ALA A 130 -14.88 8.94 -0.73
CA ALA A 130 -15.55 9.05 0.57
C ALA A 130 -14.58 9.48 1.68
N LEU A 131 -15.13 10.07 2.74
CA LEU A 131 -14.39 10.39 3.96
C LEU A 131 -14.56 9.29 5.00
N LEU A 132 -13.47 8.68 5.45
CA LEU A 132 -13.48 7.71 6.55
C LEU A 132 -12.93 8.33 7.82
N ASP A 133 -13.74 8.28 8.88
CA ASP A 133 -13.39 8.73 10.22
C ASP A 133 -13.82 7.70 11.28
N SER A 134 -13.81 8.08 12.56
CA SER A 134 -14.20 7.20 13.66
C SER A 134 -15.67 6.79 13.66
N THR A 135 -16.54 7.47 12.91
CA THR A 135 -17.97 7.12 12.82
C THR A 135 -18.21 5.95 11.87
N ALA A 136 -17.28 5.73 10.94
CA ALA A 136 -17.40 4.70 9.91
C ALA A 136 -17.12 3.28 10.45
N MET A 137 -16.44 3.15 11.60
CA MET A 137 -15.83 1.88 11.99
C MET A 137 -15.87 1.68 13.52
N PHE A 138 -16.09 0.42 13.92
CA PHE A 138 -16.08 -0.05 15.31
C PHE A 138 -14.96 -1.10 15.48
N PRO A 139 -14.68 -1.58 16.70
CA PRO A 139 -13.67 -2.61 16.92
C PRO A 139 -13.82 -3.81 15.99
N ALA A 140 -12.80 -4.02 15.16
CA ALA A 140 -12.79 -5.01 14.10
C ALA A 140 -11.78 -6.12 14.44
N GLN A 141 -12.27 -7.12 15.18
CA GLN A 141 -11.43 -8.19 15.73
C GLN A 141 -10.94 -9.21 14.69
N HIS A 142 -11.48 -9.17 13.48
CA HIS A 142 -11.18 -10.13 12.42
C HIS A 142 -10.45 -9.52 11.22
N LEU A 143 -10.37 -8.18 11.12
CA LEU A 143 -9.73 -7.51 9.99
C LEU A 143 -8.23 -7.73 10.02
N LYS A 144 -7.75 -8.49 9.05
CA LYS A 144 -6.34 -8.83 8.84
C LYS A 144 -5.68 -7.96 7.78
N THR A 145 -6.46 -7.53 6.77
CA THR A 145 -5.98 -6.70 5.68
C THR A 145 -6.95 -5.57 5.40
N ILE A 146 -6.42 -4.35 5.32
CA ILE A 146 -7.18 -3.16 4.94
C ILE A 146 -6.47 -2.53 3.74
N ARG A 147 -7.22 -2.37 2.64
CA ARG A 147 -6.79 -1.66 1.43
C ARG A 147 -7.71 -0.48 1.18
N LEU A 148 -7.16 0.72 1.13
CA LEU A 148 -7.90 1.97 0.99
C LEU A 148 -7.38 2.72 -0.22
N ARG A 149 -8.26 3.13 -1.12
CA ARG A 149 -7.87 3.78 -2.36
C ARG A 149 -8.72 5.01 -2.70
N SER A 150 -8.08 6.13 -3.01
CA SER A 150 -8.77 7.37 -3.41
C SER A 150 -9.64 8.04 -2.34
N LEU A 151 -9.41 7.74 -1.06
CA LEU A 151 -10.24 8.16 0.07
C LEU A 151 -9.67 9.37 0.81
N VAL A 152 -10.50 10.04 1.61
CA VAL A 152 -10.05 11.01 2.61
C VAL A 152 -10.10 10.37 3.99
N LEU A 153 -8.95 10.20 4.64
CA LEU A 153 -8.83 9.62 5.97
C LEU A 153 -8.64 10.73 7.00
N ARG A 154 -9.42 10.71 8.09
CA ARG A 154 -9.24 11.63 9.22
C ARG A 154 -8.71 10.94 10.46
N GLY A 155 -8.17 11.71 11.40
CA GLY A 155 -7.54 11.21 12.64
C GLY A 155 -8.35 10.18 13.44
N GLY A 156 -9.69 10.18 13.36
CA GLY A 156 -10.53 9.15 13.99
C GLY A 156 -10.25 7.72 13.48
N PHE A 157 -9.82 7.58 12.22
CA PHE A 157 -9.44 6.31 11.60
C PHE A 157 -8.18 5.69 12.25
N VAL A 158 -7.28 6.52 12.78
CA VAL A 158 -6.03 6.07 13.41
C VAL A 158 -6.27 5.27 14.68
N ARG A 159 -7.21 5.73 15.52
CA ARG A 159 -7.53 5.05 16.77
C ARG A 159 -7.96 3.60 16.50
N LEU A 160 -8.70 3.39 15.42
CA LEU A 160 -9.10 2.06 14.99
C LEU A 160 -7.89 1.19 14.65
N LEU A 161 -6.99 1.68 13.78
CA LEU A 161 -5.79 0.95 13.38
C LEU A 161 -4.92 0.57 14.58
N ASN A 162 -4.74 1.49 15.53
CA ASN A 162 -3.79 1.34 16.62
C ASN A 162 -4.34 0.46 17.76
N CYS A 163 -5.63 0.58 18.08
CA CYS A 163 -6.20 -0.04 19.29
C CYS A 163 -7.35 -1.01 19.01
N GLU A 164 -8.06 -0.87 17.89
CA GLU A 164 -9.33 -1.57 17.67
C GLU A 164 -9.28 -2.62 16.55
N CYS A 165 -8.11 -2.85 15.96
CA CYS A 165 -7.83 -3.96 15.01
C CYS A 165 -6.65 -4.83 15.51
N PRO A 166 -6.89 -5.76 16.46
CA PRO A 166 -5.82 -6.51 17.12
C PRO A 166 -5.11 -7.54 16.22
N VAL A 167 -5.66 -7.87 15.05
CA VAL A 167 -5.11 -8.87 14.12
C VAL A 167 -4.72 -8.29 12.76
N LEU A 168 -4.65 -6.96 12.66
CA LEU A 168 -4.33 -6.26 11.42
C LEU A 168 -2.87 -6.48 11.05
N GLU A 169 -2.60 -7.24 9.99
CA GLU A 169 -1.24 -7.52 9.54
C GLU A 169 -0.82 -6.66 8.35
N HIS A 170 -1.76 -6.18 7.55
CA HIS A 170 -1.47 -5.47 6.30
C HIS A 170 -2.37 -4.25 6.14
N LEU A 171 -1.76 -3.07 6.03
CA LEU A 171 -2.41 -1.81 5.69
C LEU A 171 -1.82 -1.24 4.41
N GLU A 172 -2.66 -1.05 3.40
CA GLU A 172 -2.31 -0.42 2.13
C GLU A 172 -3.21 0.78 1.92
N ILE A 173 -2.61 1.95 1.75
CA ILE A 173 -3.31 3.19 1.46
C ILE A 173 -2.74 3.75 0.16
N GLU A 174 -3.60 3.91 -0.84
CA GLU A 174 -3.23 4.34 -2.17
C GLU A 174 -4.03 5.60 -2.58
N GLN A 175 -3.37 6.56 -3.22
CA GLN A 175 -4.01 7.73 -3.84
C GLN A 175 -4.96 8.49 -2.90
N SER A 176 -4.68 8.49 -1.59
CA SER A 176 -5.62 8.96 -0.56
C SER A 176 -5.04 10.14 0.22
N ASP A 177 -5.93 10.96 0.77
CA ASP A 177 -5.59 12.13 1.57
C ASP A 177 -5.66 11.80 3.06
N LEU A 178 -4.54 11.95 3.77
CA LEU A 178 -4.41 11.68 5.20
C LEU A 178 -4.41 13.00 5.97
N TRP A 179 -5.55 13.32 6.60
CA TRP A 179 -5.79 14.56 7.31
C TRP A 179 -5.68 14.37 8.84
N ASP A 180 -4.65 14.96 9.45
CA ASP A 180 -4.44 14.91 10.90
C ASP A 180 -4.28 13.48 11.45
N LEU A 181 -3.73 12.58 10.61
CA LEU A 181 -3.31 11.23 11.03
C LEU A 181 -1.99 11.35 11.79
N LYS A 182 -2.07 11.66 13.09
CA LYS A 182 -0.89 11.94 13.93
C LYS A 182 0.12 10.79 13.95
N GLU A 183 -0.35 9.55 14.15
CA GLU A 183 0.55 8.43 14.42
C GLU A 183 -0.04 7.07 14.08
N ILE A 184 0.64 6.26 13.26
CA ILE A 184 0.33 4.82 13.08
C ILE A 184 1.25 4.01 13.99
N SER A 185 0.68 3.39 15.03
CA SER A 185 1.41 2.61 16.05
C SER A 185 0.77 1.24 16.32
N SER A 186 0.06 0.70 15.33
CA SER A 186 -0.57 -0.62 15.41
C SER A 186 0.46 -1.71 15.71
N TRP A 187 0.21 -2.46 16.78
CA TRP A 187 1.12 -3.48 17.28
C TRP A 187 1.07 -4.80 16.49
N SER A 188 0.00 -5.06 15.75
CA SER A 188 -0.16 -6.28 14.95
C SER A 188 0.33 -6.12 13.51
N LEU A 189 0.56 -4.87 13.08
CA LEU A 189 0.87 -4.51 11.70
C LEU A 189 2.26 -5.00 11.28
N LYS A 190 2.30 -5.77 10.19
CA LYS A 190 3.53 -6.33 9.60
C LYS A 190 3.91 -5.65 8.30
N VAL A 191 2.93 -5.17 7.54
CA VAL A 191 3.10 -4.56 6.21
C VAL A 191 2.36 -3.23 6.14
N LEU A 192 3.07 -2.16 5.78
CA LEU A 192 2.52 -0.83 5.55
C LEU A 192 2.94 -0.31 4.17
N HIS A 193 1.95 -0.04 3.32
CA HIS A 193 2.12 0.61 2.04
C HIS A 193 1.39 1.96 2.03
N LEU A 194 2.14 3.04 1.77
CA LEU A 194 1.60 4.38 1.50
C LEU A 194 2.02 4.76 0.07
N ILE A 195 1.06 4.78 -0.86
CA ILE A 195 1.33 4.92 -2.29
C ILE A 195 0.57 6.14 -2.81
N ARG A 196 1.25 7.14 -3.39
CA ARG A 196 0.58 8.30 -4.00
C ARG A 196 -0.30 9.05 -3.00
N CYS A 197 0.08 9.06 -1.73
CA CYS A 197 -0.69 9.65 -0.65
C CYS A 197 -0.38 11.12 -0.44
N LEU A 198 -1.41 11.90 -0.12
CA LEU A 198 -1.26 13.28 0.35
C LEU A 198 -1.33 13.31 1.87
N ILE A 199 -0.26 13.73 2.54
CA ILE A 199 -0.23 13.83 4.01
C ILE A 199 -0.30 15.28 4.45
N ILE A 200 -1.26 15.58 5.31
CA ILE A 200 -1.53 16.91 5.85
C ILE A 200 -1.21 16.92 7.34
N LYS A 201 -0.27 17.79 7.75
CA LYS A 201 0.29 17.95 9.11
C LYS A 201 1.25 16.84 9.56
N GLY A 202 1.92 16.19 8.61
CA GLY A 202 2.89 15.13 8.88
C GLY A 202 2.26 13.83 9.40
N LEU A 203 3.07 12.78 9.52
CA LEU A 203 2.66 11.46 10.00
C LEU A 203 3.81 10.81 10.75
N VAL A 204 3.55 10.27 11.94
CA VAL A 204 4.52 9.44 12.66
C VAL A 204 4.19 7.96 12.46
N ILE A 205 5.19 7.13 12.19
CA ILE A 205 5.05 5.68 12.08
C ILE A 205 5.88 5.03 13.20
N CYS A 206 5.20 4.34 14.13
CA CYS A 206 5.74 3.72 15.35
C CYS A 206 5.26 2.27 15.51
N ALA A 207 5.28 1.47 14.44
CA ALA A 207 4.80 0.08 14.48
C ALA A 207 5.98 -0.89 14.67
N SER A 208 6.19 -1.38 15.89
CA SER A 208 7.37 -2.18 16.26
C SER A 208 7.45 -3.56 15.62
N ASN A 209 6.29 -4.16 15.30
CA ASN A 209 6.20 -5.44 14.59
C ASN A 209 6.18 -5.29 13.06
N LEU A 210 6.37 -4.08 12.55
CA LEU A 210 6.40 -3.81 11.12
C LEU A 210 7.64 -4.43 10.48
N THR A 211 7.43 -5.35 9.55
CA THR A 211 8.49 -6.06 8.81
C THR A 211 8.75 -5.44 7.43
N HIS A 212 7.73 -4.87 6.81
CA HIS A 212 7.79 -4.28 5.48
C HIS A 212 7.17 -2.89 5.49
N LEU A 213 7.95 -1.88 5.10
CA LEU A 213 7.50 -0.50 4.92
C LEU A 213 7.71 -0.08 3.47
N SER A 214 6.69 0.45 2.82
CA SER A 214 6.80 1.07 1.52
C SER A 214 6.13 2.44 1.54
N ILE A 215 6.88 3.47 1.20
CA ILE A 215 6.38 4.82 1.00
C ILE A 215 6.76 5.20 -0.42
N ASP A 216 5.78 5.24 -1.32
CA ASP A 216 5.98 5.61 -2.72
C ASP A 216 5.17 6.86 -3.03
N GLU A 217 5.85 7.86 -3.57
CA GLU A 217 5.26 9.05 -4.17
C GLU A 217 4.34 9.79 -3.22
N GLN A 218 4.89 10.67 -2.39
CA GLN A 218 4.13 11.41 -1.41
C GLN A 218 4.14 12.91 -1.68
N SER A 219 2.99 13.55 -1.60
CA SER A 219 2.89 14.99 -1.40
C SER A 219 2.70 15.29 0.09
N CYS A 220 3.53 16.16 0.66
CA CYS A 220 3.33 16.72 2.00
C CYS A 220 3.01 18.21 1.86
N HIS A 221 1.79 18.63 2.19
CA HIS A 221 1.46 20.06 2.15
C HIS A 221 1.94 20.82 3.40
N SER A 222 2.10 20.13 4.53
CA SER A 222 2.61 20.68 5.78
C SER A 222 3.06 19.53 6.68
N GLY A 223 4.32 19.51 7.14
CA GLY A 223 4.87 18.43 7.95
C GLY A 223 5.62 17.36 7.15
N ALA A 224 6.26 16.43 7.87
CA ALA A 224 7.05 15.34 7.31
C ALA A 224 6.55 13.97 7.80
N VAL A 225 6.99 12.89 7.14
CA VAL A 225 6.86 11.53 7.67
C VAL A 225 8.06 11.22 8.55
N VAL A 226 7.78 10.88 9.80
CA VAL A 226 8.77 10.51 10.81
C VAL A 226 8.61 9.03 11.11
N THR A 227 9.71 8.29 11.19
CA THR A 227 9.70 6.89 11.61
C THR A 227 10.38 6.74 12.95
N ARG A 228 9.80 5.93 13.85
CA ARG A 228 10.36 5.60 15.17
C ARG A 228 10.09 4.14 15.49
N ASP A 229 10.96 3.54 16.29
CA ASP A 229 10.74 2.22 16.90
C ASP A 229 10.28 1.11 15.93
N LEU A 230 10.81 1.06 14.70
CA LEU A 230 10.56 -0.06 13.77
C LEU A 230 11.57 -1.19 14.02
N SER A 231 11.49 -1.81 15.19
CA SER A 231 12.48 -2.81 15.65
C SER A 231 12.51 -4.09 14.81
N SER A 232 11.38 -4.51 14.25
CA SER A 232 11.25 -5.74 13.45
C SER A 232 11.41 -5.54 11.95
N LEU A 233 11.82 -4.33 11.52
CA LEU A 233 11.84 -3.97 10.11
C LEU A 233 12.87 -4.81 9.33
N VAL A 234 12.40 -5.49 8.29
CA VAL A 234 13.23 -6.32 7.41
C VAL A 234 13.52 -5.61 6.11
N THR A 235 12.48 -5.05 5.46
CA THR A 235 12.63 -4.32 4.21
C THR A 235 11.96 -2.95 4.27
N ALA A 236 12.60 -1.93 3.73
CA ALA A 236 11.98 -0.63 3.51
C ALA A 236 12.23 -0.12 2.11
N SER A 237 11.20 0.46 1.49
CA SER A 237 11.29 1.15 0.21
C SER A 237 10.70 2.55 0.35
N ILE A 238 11.52 3.57 0.16
CA ILE A 238 11.17 4.97 0.29
C ILE A 238 11.46 5.66 -1.05
N ARG A 239 10.42 6.10 -1.74
CA ARG A 239 10.50 6.86 -2.99
C ARG A 239 9.77 8.19 -2.85
N LEU A 240 10.52 9.28 -2.80
CA LEU A 240 10.02 10.63 -2.65
C LEU A 240 10.40 11.45 -3.89
N ARG A 241 9.43 12.16 -4.49
CA ARG A 241 9.70 13.03 -5.64
C ARG A 241 10.24 14.39 -5.19
N TYR A 242 11.04 15.00 -6.06
CA TYR A 242 11.80 16.22 -5.79
C TYR A 242 10.93 17.47 -5.58
N ASP A 243 9.73 17.51 -6.15
CA ASP A 243 8.93 18.73 -6.22
C ASP A 243 8.22 19.06 -4.89
N TYR A 244 8.34 18.18 -3.89
CA TYR A 244 7.58 18.23 -2.64
C TYR A 244 8.35 18.79 -1.43
N TYR A 245 9.52 19.39 -1.64
CA TYR A 245 10.20 20.20 -0.60
C TYR A 245 9.53 21.57 -0.46
N HIS A 246 8.24 21.60 -0.12
CA HIS A 246 7.61 22.85 0.26
C HIS A 246 8.00 23.17 1.71
N THR A 247 8.79 24.23 1.85
CA THR A 247 8.94 24.95 3.11
C THR A 247 7.56 25.37 3.59
N SER A 248 7.01 24.72 4.60
CA SER A 248 5.86 25.26 5.32
C SER A 248 6.36 26.48 6.10
N GLY A 249 5.99 27.67 5.64
CA GLY A 249 6.35 28.94 6.29
C GLY A 249 7.85 29.26 6.34
N GLY A 250 8.66 28.78 5.38
CA GLY A 250 10.11 29.06 5.33
C GLY A 250 10.98 28.19 6.24
N SER A 251 10.40 27.23 6.97
CA SER A 251 11.14 26.29 7.82
C SER A 251 11.47 24.98 7.09
N ILE A 252 12.69 24.47 7.30
CA ILE A 252 13.11 23.14 6.82
C ILE A 252 12.41 22.09 7.71
N LEU A 253 11.64 21.21 7.09
CA LEU A 253 10.98 20.10 7.78
C LEU A 253 12.03 19.07 8.22
N ASP A 254 11.96 18.66 9.49
CA ASP A 254 12.77 17.59 10.08
C ASP A 254 12.07 16.26 9.78
N TYR A 255 12.64 15.45 8.88
CA TYR A 255 11.99 14.22 8.43
C TYR A 255 12.25 13.08 9.39
N ARG A 256 13.44 12.98 10.02
CA ARG A 256 13.84 11.86 10.88
C ARG A 256 13.40 10.52 10.30
N LEU A 257 13.52 10.40 8.99
CA LEU A 257 12.97 9.27 8.26
C LEU A 257 13.88 8.07 8.46
N LEU A 258 15.18 8.29 8.65
CA LEU A 258 16.19 7.26 8.81
C LEU A 258 16.20 6.60 10.20
N ASP A 259 15.67 7.25 11.23
CA ASP A 259 15.73 6.76 12.62
C ASP A 259 15.13 5.35 12.75
N GLY A 260 13.89 5.17 12.27
CA GLY A 260 13.21 3.88 12.28
C GLY A 260 13.74 2.88 11.25
N LEU A 261 14.48 3.31 10.22
CA LEU A 261 14.93 2.42 9.13
C LEU A 261 16.21 1.64 9.46
N SER A 262 16.88 2.00 10.54
CA SER A 262 18.20 1.47 10.92
C SER A 262 18.27 -0.06 11.12
N ASN A 263 17.14 -0.72 11.40
CA ASN A 263 17.07 -2.17 11.60
C ASN A 263 16.92 -2.97 10.29
N ALA A 264 16.60 -2.32 9.16
CA ALA A 264 16.32 -2.99 7.91
C ALA A 264 17.51 -3.79 7.37
N THR A 265 17.21 -4.95 6.77
CA THR A 265 18.20 -5.79 6.05
C THR A 265 18.32 -5.40 4.58
N THR A 266 17.22 -4.88 4.01
CA THR A 266 17.13 -4.39 2.64
C THR A 266 16.51 -3.00 2.66
N LEU A 267 17.17 -2.02 2.08
CA LEU A 267 16.69 -0.64 2.02
C LEU A 267 16.76 -0.10 0.60
N GLU A 268 15.62 0.37 0.07
CA GLU A 268 15.54 1.12 -1.17
C GLU A 268 15.21 2.58 -0.84
N LEU A 269 16.09 3.52 -1.21
CA LEU A 269 15.98 4.94 -0.87
C LEU A 269 16.17 5.81 -2.11
N HIS A 270 15.04 6.16 -2.72
CA HIS A 270 14.87 7.15 -3.77
C HIS A 270 14.29 8.43 -3.19
N ALA A 271 14.99 9.05 -2.26
CA ALA A 271 14.55 10.28 -1.59
C ALA A 271 15.65 11.33 -1.67
N PRO A 272 15.52 12.37 -2.52
CA PRO A 272 16.51 13.45 -2.61
C PRO A 272 16.52 14.35 -1.37
N LEU A 273 16.91 13.84 -0.21
CA LEU A 273 16.93 14.58 1.05
C LEU A 273 17.88 15.81 0.94
N PRO A 274 17.45 17.02 1.34
CA PRO A 274 18.36 18.17 1.46
C PRO A 274 19.53 17.82 2.39
N GLU A 275 20.75 18.25 2.05
CA GLU A 275 21.97 17.87 2.79
C GLU A 275 21.89 18.14 4.29
N LEU A 276 21.35 19.29 4.69
CA LEU A 276 21.15 19.64 6.10
C LEU A 276 20.15 18.71 6.81
N THR A 277 19.08 18.30 6.13
CA THR A 277 18.11 17.34 6.67
C THR A 277 18.75 15.96 6.78
N PHE A 278 19.47 15.55 5.75
CA PHE A 278 20.17 14.27 5.70
C PHE A 278 21.20 14.15 6.82
N GLU A 279 22.00 15.19 7.08
CA GLU A 279 22.93 15.22 8.20
C GLU A 279 22.24 15.14 9.56
N ARG A 280 21.13 15.85 9.73
CA ARG A 280 20.36 15.81 10.99
C ARG A 280 19.77 14.42 11.24
N ASP A 281 19.17 13.82 10.21
CA ASP A 281 18.67 12.45 10.26
C ASP A 281 19.80 11.46 10.55
N LEU A 282 21.01 11.64 10.00
CA LEU A 282 22.15 10.78 10.30
C LEU A 282 22.74 10.97 11.72
N LEU A 283 22.64 12.17 12.29
CA LEU A 283 23.06 12.42 13.67
C LEU A 283 22.17 11.66 14.67
N THR A 284 20.87 11.52 14.38
CA THR A 284 19.91 10.79 15.21
C THR A 284 19.83 9.30 14.86
N CYS A 285 20.07 8.94 13.60
CA CYS A 285 20.00 7.57 13.12
C CYS A 285 21.13 6.71 13.70
N LEU A 286 20.78 5.48 14.10
CA LEU A 286 21.74 4.46 14.52
C LEU A 286 22.55 3.92 13.32
N VAL A 287 23.59 3.16 13.62
CA VAL A 287 24.32 2.38 12.61
C VAL A 287 23.35 1.38 11.96
N PHE A 288 23.37 1.28 10.62
CA PHE A 288 22.64 0.27 9.86
C PHE A 288 23.26 -1.12 10.06
N SER A 289 23.07 -1.66 11.26
CA SER A 289 23.80 -2.82 11.77
C SER A 289 23.47 -4.15 11.08
N ASN A 290 22.31 -4.21 10.41
CA ASN A 290 21.80 -5.41 9.74
C ASN A 290 21.66 -5.25 8.23
N LEU A 291 21.98 -4.07 7.68
CA LEU A 291 21.78 -3.78 6.27
C LEU A 291 22.76 -4.60 5.40
N THR A 292 22.20 -5.38 4.47
CA THR A 292 22.95 -6.26 3.56
C THR A 292 22.80 -5.88 2.10
N SER A 293 21.63 -5.34 1.71
CA SER A 293 21.35 -4.83 0.36
C SER A 293 20.80 -3.41 0.44
N LEU A 294 21.39 -2.50 -0.33
CA LEU A 294 21.03 -1.09 -0.38
C LEU A 294 20.80 -0.65 -1.82
N VAL A 295 19.65 -0.07 -2.10
CA VAL A 295 19.31 0.56 -3.38
C VAL A 295 19.22 2.07 -3.17
N LEU A 296 19.98 2.86 -3.94
CA LEU A 296 19.94 4.32 -3.90
C LEU A 296 19.52 4.90 -5.26
N GLY A 297 18.78 6.01 -5.20
CA GLY A 297 18.53 6.84 -6.38
C GLY A 297 19.68 7.81 -6.70
N ASP A 298 19.53 8.56 -7.80
CA ASP A 298 20.51 9.50 -8.35
C ASP A 298 21.07 10.52 -7.35
N TRP A 299 20.30 10.88 -6.32
CA TRP A 299 20.67 11.86 -5.29
C TRP A 299 21.93 11.49 -4.49
N CYS A 300 22.31 10.20 -4.48
CA CYS A 300 23.54 9.75 -3.83
C CYS A 300 24.81 10.32 -4.47
N MET A 301 24.71 10.86 -5.70
CA MET A 301 25.80 11.50 -6.44
C MET A 301 26.07 12.95 -6.01
N ALA A 302 25.18 13.56 -5.21
CA ALA A 302 25.33 14.93 -4.77
C ALA A 302 26.62 15.15 -3.96
N ALA A 303 27.17 16.36 -4.08
CA ALA A 303 28.28 16.83 -3.25
C ALA A 303 29.49 15.86 -3.22
N ASP A 304 29.92 15.33 -4.38
CA ASP A 304 31.01 14.34 -4.49
C ASP A 304 30.73 13.04 -3.69
N LEU A 305 29.56 12.45 -3.96
CA LEU A 305 29.12 11.19 -3.34
C LEU A 305 29.02 11.27 -1.81
N TYR A 306 28.81 12.47 -1.25
CA TYR A 306 28.79 12.66 0.19
C TYR A 306 27.72 11.80 0.89
N PRO A 307 26.45 11.75 0.43
CA PRO A 307 25.45 10.92 1.07
C PRO A 307 25.77 9.43 1.01
N LEU A 308 26.29 8.99 -0.14
CA LEU A 308 26.74 7.62 -0.33
C LEU A 308 27.83 7.24 0.68
N ARG A 309 28.91 8.05 0.77
CA ARG A 309 30.04 7.78 1.69
C ARG A 309 29.57 7.70 3.14
N ARG A 310 28.63 8.55 3.56
CA ARG A 310 28.07 8.55 4.91
C ARG A 310 27.26 7.29 5.23
N ILE A 311 26.38 6.85 4.32
CA ILE A 311 25.60 5.62 4.52
C ILE A 311 26.53 4.40 4.55
N LEU A 312 27.49 4.32 3.63
CA LEU A 312 28.46 3.22 3.58
C LEU A 312 29.25 3.10 4.89
N HIS A 313 29.73 4.22 5.45
CA HIS A 313 30.45 4.21 6.72
C HIS A 313 29.61 3.70 7.90
N ARG A 314 28.28 3.82 7.80
CA ARG A 314 27.33 3.36 8.83
C ARG A 314 26.70 2.01 8.51
N SER A 315 27.20 1.28 7.51
CA SER A 315 26.60 0.01 7.04
C SER A 315 27.64 -1.12 7.02
N PRO A 316 28.13 -1.58 8.19
CA PRO A 316 29.29 -2.48 8.27
C PRO A 316 29.09 -3.87 7.63
N LYS A 317 27.84 -4.32 7.49
CA LYS A 317 27.48 -5.63 6.91
C LYS A 317 26.99 -5.55 5.47
N LEU A 318 27.10 -4.40 4.81
CA LEU A 318 26.59 -4.20 3.46
C LEU A 318 27.36 -5.05 2.45
N LYS A 319 26.64 -5.86 1.68
CA LYS A 319 27.20 -6.77 0.66
C LYS A 319 26.85 -6.32 -0.75
N GLU A 320 25.64 -5.81 -0.94
CA GLU A 320 25.11 -5.41 -2.24
C GLU A 320 24.72 -3.94 -2.23
N LEU A 321 25.21 -3.20 -3.22
CA LEU A 321 24.84 -1.81 -3.46
C LEU A 321 24.32 -1.67 -4.90
N SER A 322 23.05 -1.29 -5.05
CA SER A 322 22.46 -0.94 -6.34
C SER A 322 22.23 0.56 -6.42
N ILE A 323 22.59 1.18 -7.53
CA ILE A 323 22.35 2.60 -7.79
C ILE A 323 21.49 2.71 -9.04
N LYS A 324 20.27 3.21 -8.89
CA LYS A 324 19.29 3.38 -9.97
C LYS A 324 19.28 4.84 -10.42
N LEU A 325 19.80 5.08 -11.62
CA LEU A 325 19.81 6.38 -12.30
C LEU A 325 18.52 6.54 -13.13
N GLU A 326 17.39 6.60 -12.44
CA GLU A 326 16.05 6.59 -13.06
C GLU A 326 15.34 7.95 -12.95
N MET A 327 15.88 8.90 -12.17
CA MET A 327 15.22 10.20 -11.99
C MET A 327 15.45 11.12 -13.18
N GLU A 328 14.37 11.48 -13.89
CA GLU A 328 14.37 12.62 -14.82
C GLU A 328 14.72 13.90 -14.05
N GLU A 329 15.94 14.38 -14.26
CA GLU A 329 16.42 15.71 -13.88
C GLU A 329 16.34 16.08 -12.39
N CYS A 330 17.15 15.45 -11.55
CA CYS A 330 17.47 16.02 -10.24
C CYS A 330 18.17 17.40 -10.41
N ARG A 331 17.40 18.50 -10.33
CA ARG A 331 17.92 19.87 -10.49
C ARG A 331 18.96 20.24 -9.43
N SER A 332 18.93 19.64 -8.23
CA SER A 332 19.95 19.87 -7.19
C SER A 332 21.29 19.21 -7.53
N CYS A 333 21.29 18.02 -8.14
CA CYS A 333 22.52 17.41 -8.67
C CYS A 333 23.13 18.30 -9.76
N LYS A 334 22.30 18.92 -10.63
CA LYS A 334 22.75 19.90 -11.63
C LYS A 334 23.25 21.22 -11.01
N LYS A 335 22.66 21.69 -9.89
CA LYS A 335 23.07 22.94 -9.21
C LYS A 335 24.30 22.78 -8.29
N SER A 336 24.65 21.56 -7.89
CA SER A 336 25.81 21.32 -7.01
C SER A 336 27.16 21.57 -7.70
N GLU A 337 27.18 21.85 -9.01
CA GLU A 337 28.37 22.38 -9.70
C GLU A 337 28.67 23.86 -9.34
N SER A 338 27.70 24.64 -8.84
CA SER A 338 27.87 26.11 -8.77
C SER A 338 27.67 26.76 -7.38
N ALA A 339 27.52 25.99 -6.30
CA ALA A 339 27.42 26.58 -4.95
C ALA A 339 28.18 25.72 -3.92
N LEU A 340 29.47 26.01 -3.75
CA LEU A 340 30.20 25.68 -2.53
C LEU A 340 29.79 26.68 -1.44
N PRO A 341 29.43 26.21 -0.23
CA PRO A 341 29.83 26.97 0.94
C PRO A 341 30.65 26.13 1.93
N LEU A 342 31.83 26.68 2.22
CA LEU A 342 32.58 26.63 3.48
C LEU A 342 33.14 25.27 3.93
N ALA A 343 34.43 25.10 3.62
CA ALA A 343 35.44 24.32 4.35
C ALA A 343 35.01 22.90 4.72
N ARG A 344 35.14 21.98 3.76
CA ARG A 344 35.28 20.56 4.07
C ARG A 344 36.57 20.38 4.87
N GLY A 345 36.45 20.35 6.19
CA GLY A 345 37.47 19.71 7.01
C GLY A 345 37.75 18.34 6.41
N ALA A 346 39.01 18.04 6.15
CA ALA A 346 39.41 16.70 5.77
C ALA A 346 38.75 15.71 6.73
N LEU A 347 38.18 14.62 6.19
CA LEU A 347 37.86 13.45 7.00
C LEU A 347 39.06 13.21 7.94
N PRO A 348 38.87 12.92 9.24
CA PRO A 348 39.98 12.51 10.07
C PRO A 348 40.64 11.31 9.38
N SER A 349 41.81 11.54 8.79
CA SER A 349 42.76 10.52 8.40
C SER A 349 43.29 9.95 9.71
N GLY A 350 42.48 9.09 10.33
CA GLY A 350 42.66 8.55 11.66
C GLY A 350 42.18 7.12 11.70
N SER A 351 43.12 6.21 11.47
CA SER A 351 43.16 4.79 11.86
C SER A 351 41.87 3.96 11.82
N GLY A 352 41.82 3.02 10.89
CA GLY A 352 41.26 1.68 11.16
C GLY A 352 39.76 1.47 11.01
N SER A 353 39.04 2.27 10.21
CA SER A 353 37.65 1.93 9.88
C SER A 353 37.60 0.90 8.74
N SER A 354 37.15 -0.31 9.08
CA SER A 354 36.76 -1.33 8.11
C SER A 354 35.76 -0.71 7.13
N HIS A 355 36.21 -0.37 5.92
CA HIS A 355 35.28 -0.11 4.83
C HIS A 355 34.35 -1.34 4.69
N PRO A 356 33.04 -1.16 4.46
CA PRO A 356 32.16 -2.31 4.28
C PRO A 356 32.70 -3.18 3.14
N PHE A 357 32.76 -4.48 3.37
CA PHE A 357 33.16 -5.44 2.34
C PHE A 357 32.00 -5.61 1.36
N ILE A 358 31.86 -4.64 0.45
CA ILE A 358 30.84 -4.67 -0.60
C ILE A 358 31.29 -5.73 -1.61
N GLU A 359 30.48 -6.77 -1.77
CA GLU A 359 30.73 -7.88 -2.69
C GLU A 359 30.36 -7.47 -4.13
N THR A 360 29.19 -6.84 -4.28
CA THR A 360 28.62 -6.49 -5.59
C THR A 360 28.07 -5.07 -5.63
N ILE A 361 28.37 -4.36 -6.72
CA ILE A 361 27.81 -3.05 -7.03
C ILE A 361 27.13 -3.10 -8.40
N ILE A 362 25.85 -2.73 -8.46
CA ILE A 362 25.07 -2.68 -9.70
C ILE A 362 24.67 -1.24 -9.98
N ILE A 363 25.02 -0.72 -11.15
CA ILE A 363 24.61 0.60 -11.61
C ILE A 363 23.58 0.41 -12.72
N HIS A 364 22.33 0.81 -12.47
CA HIS A 364 21.29 0.83 -13.48
C HIS A 364 21.20 2.22 -14.09
N CYS A 365 21.36 2.32 -15.41
CA CYS A 365 21.25 3.59 -16.12
C CYS A 365 20.64 3.43 -17.52
N GLN A 366 20.18 4.53 -18.10
CA GLN A 366 19.73 4.53 -19.51
C GLN A 366 20.94 4.40 -20.45
N LYS A 367 20.75 3.77 -21.63
CA LYS A 367 21.83 3.55 -22.63
C LYS A 367 22.73 4.76 -22.96
N LYS A 368 22.22 5.99 -22.85
CA LYS A 368 22.94 7.23 -23.20
C LYS A 368 23.36 8.08 -21.99
N ASP A 369 23.22 7.55 -20.76
CA ASP A 369 23.52 8.30 -19.56
C ASP A 369 25.01 8.24 -19.20
N SER A 370 25.73 9.36 -19.41
CA SER A 370 27.16 9.49 -19.11
C SER A 370 27.50 9.45 -17.62
N ARG A 371 26.49 9.61 -16.73
CA ARG A 371 26.69 9.55 -15.27
C ARG A 371 27.10 8.16 -14.80
N GLY A 372 26.65 7.11 -15.48
CA GLY A 372 26.99 5.72 -15.13
C GLY A 372 28.49 5.44 -15.17
N ASP A 373 29.17 5.96 -16.21
CA ASP A 373 30.61 5.77 -16.38
C ASP A 373 31.43 6.60 -15.38
N ALA A 374 30.99 7.82 -15.05
CA ALA A 374 31.60 8.66 -14.01
C ALA A 374 31.48 8.01 -12.62
N LEU A 375 30.30 7.46 -12.31
CA LEU A 375 30.04 6.77 -11.05
C LEU A 375 30.88 5.49 -10.92
N LEU A 376 31.04 4.73 -12.02
CA LEU A 376 31.92 3.56 -12.04
C LEU A 376 33.36 3.93 -11.65
N GLN A 377 33.91 5.03 -12.18
CA GLN A 377 35.27 5.46 -11.83
C GLN A 377 35.40 5.84 -10.36
N ALA A 378 34.43 6.60 -9.82
CA ALA A 378 34.42 7.02 -8.43
C ALA A 378 34.24 5.83 -7.46
N LEU A 379 33.39 4.86 -7.79
CA LEU A 379 33.16 3.69 -6.94
C LEU A 379 34.34 2.73 -6.90
N LYS A 380 35.15 2.63 -7.96
CA LYS A 380 36.41 1.87 -7.93
C LYS A 380 37.36 2.37 -6.85
N LEU A 381 37.38 3.68 -6.58
CA LEU A 381 38.20 4.27 -5.52
C LEU A 381 37.66 3.97 -4.11
N ILE A 382 36.34 3.79 -3.98
CA ILE A 382 35.65 3.61 -2.69
C ILE A 382 35.56 2.13 -2.30
N ALA A 383 35.28 1.26 -3.26
CA ALA A 383 34.89 -0.13 -3.01
C ALA A 383 35.95 -1.17 -3.44
N GLY A 384 37.11 -0.73 -3.96
CA GLY A 384 38.33 -1.53 -4.18
C GLY A 384 38.13 -2.85 -4.94
N ASN A 385 37.76 -3.90 -4.20
CA ASN A 385 37.60 -5.28 -4.68
C ASN A 385 36.17 -5.66 -5.08
N ALA A 386 35.19 -4.77 -4.93
CA ALA A 386 33.80 -5.07 -5.27
C ALA A 386 33.62 -5.41 -6.77
N LYS A 387 32.76 -6.38 -7.08
CA LYS A 387 32.36 -6.67 -8.46
C LYS A 387 31.37 -5.58 -8.92
N ILE A 388 31.83 -4.68 -9.80
CA ILE A 388 30.99 -3.60 -10.33
C ILE A 388 30.45 -3.96 -11.72
N SER A 389 29.14 -3.91 -11.90
CA SER A 389 28.45 -4.07 -13.20
C SER A 389 27.57 -2.88 -13.53
N ILE A 390 27.52 -2.50 -14.81
CA ILE A 390 26.58 -1.51 -15.32
C ILE A 390 25.51 -2.21 -16.15
N GLU A 391 24.26 -2.04 -15.76
CA GLU A 391 23.09 -2.51 -16.49
C GLU A 391 22.46 -1.35 -17.24
N ARG A 392 22.62 -1.35 -18.57
CA ARG A 392 22.06 -0.33 -19.45
C ARG A 392 20.70 -0.78 -19.97
N ARG A 393 19.62 -0.13 -19.52
CA ARG A 393 18.26 -0.34 -20.04
C ARG A 393 18.03 0.48 -21.31
#